data_AF-A0A382PR51-F1
#
_entry.id   AF-A0A382PR51-F1
#
_cell.length_a   1.000
_cell.length_b   1.000
_cell.length_c   1.000
_cell.angle_alpha   90.00
_cell.angle_beta   90.00
_cell.angle_gamma   90.00
#
_symmetry.space_group_name_H-M   'P 1'
#
loop_
_entity.id
_entity.type
_entity.pdbx_description
1 polymer ?
#
loop_
_entity_poly.entity_id
_entity_poly.type
_entity_poly.pdbx_seq_one_letter_code
_entity_poly.pdbx_strand_id
1 'polypeptide(L)' 'MDGNFYDQARRFRIGFLLIDGFALMSYSAAVEVLRAANLLADRTLYDIQHIPGEG' A
#
# COMPACT_ATOMS: atom_id res chain seq x y z
N MET A 1 -32.13 -7.40 -10.51
CA MET A 1 -31.36 -6.14 -10.60
C MET A 1 -30.41 -6.16 -9.42
N ASP A 2 -29.24 -6.75 -9.63
CA ASP A 2 -28.40 -7.22 -8.53
C ASP A 2 -27.06 -6.47 -8.63
N GLY A 3 -27.16 -5.14 -8.51
CA GLY A 3 -26.00 -4.29 -8.34
C GLY A 3 -25.64 -4.30 -6.87
N ASN A 4 -24.60 -5.05 -6.48
CA ASN A 4 -23.53 -4.58 -5.57
C ASN A 4 -22.61 -5.74 -5.12
N PHE A 5 -21.78 -6.28 -6.03
CA PHE A 5 -20.68 -7.19 -5.67
C PHE A 5 -19.30 -6.52 -5.71
N TYR A 6 -19.20 -5.26 -6.14
CA TYR A 6 -17.93 -4.54 -6.28
C TYR A 6 -17.54 -3.69 -5.05
N ASP A 7 -18.45 -3.54 -4.07
CA ASP A 7 -18.26 -2.66 -2.91
C ASP A 7 -17.56 -3.36 -1.71
N GLN A 8 -17.40 -4.69 -1.76
CA GLN A 8 -16.57 -5.42 -0.80
C GLN A 8 -15.14 -5.67 -1.32
N ALA A 9 -14.59 -4.75 -2.11
CA ALA A 9 -13.20 -4.85 -2.56
C ALA A 9 -12.27 -4.76 -1.34
N ARG A 10 -11.86 -5.93 -0.84
CA ARG A 10 -10.92 -6.05 0.28
C ARG A 10 -9.64 -5.31 -0.06
N ARG A 11 -9.24 -4.37 0.81
CA ARG A 11 -7.98 -3.63 0.69
C ARG A 11 -6.82 -4.60 0.63
N PHE A 12 -5.89 -4.40 -0.31
CA PHE A 12 -4.70 -5.23 -0.43
C PHE A 12 -3.63 -4.77 0.55
N ARG A 13 -3.10 -5.66 1.39
CA ARG A 13 -2.14 -5.31 2.45
C ARG A 13 -0.70 -5.51 1.95
N ILE A 14 0.14 -4.49 2.11
CA ILE A 14 1.54 -4.49 1.66
C ILE A 14 2.42 -4.08 2.84
N GLY A 15 3.42 -4.91 3.17
CA GLY A 15 4.42 -4.61 4.18
C GLY A 15 5.76 -4.27 3.53
N PHE A 16 6.34 -3.12 3.89
CA PHE A 16 7.73 -2.80 3.59
C PHE A 16 8.58 -3.12 4.82
N LEU A 17 9.41 -4.17 4.73
CA LEU A 17 10.40 -4.50 5.75
C LEU A 17 11.63 -3.60 5.57
N LEU A 18 11.85 -2.70 6.52
CA LEU A 18 12.92 -1.71 6.50
C LEU A 18 14.12 -2.26 7.27
N ILE A 19 15.02 -2.92 6.56
CA ILE A 19 16.30 -3.39 7.11
C ILE A 19 17.32 -2.26 7.17
N ASP A 20 18.39 -2.45 7.94
CA ASP A 20 19.48 -1.49 7.99
C ASP A 20 20.07 -1.22 6.60
N GLY A 21 20.25 0.07 6.30
CA GLY A 21 20.79 0.51 5.03
C GLY A 21 19.89 0.24 3.81
N PHE A 22 18.58 0.02 4.01
CA PHE A 22 17.65 -0.17 2.88
C PHE A 22 17.74 0.96 1.86
N ALA A 23 17.47 0.64 0.59
CA ALA A 23 17.56 1.59 -0.51
C ALA A 23 16.39 2.61 -0.45
N LEU A 24 16.62 3.74 0.23
CA LEU A 24 15.61 4.78 0.45
C LEU A 24 14.91 5.25 -0.82
N MET A 25 15.65 5.41 -1.92
CA MET A 25 15.08 5.83 -3.20
C MET A 25 14.14 4.78 -3.79
N SER A 26 14.51 3.50 -3.74
CA SER A 26 13.67 2.41 -4.26
C SER A 26 12.41 2.24 -3.42
N TYR A 27 12.55 2.29 -2.09
CA TYR A 27 11.42 2.30 -1.16
C TYR A 27 10.45 3.45 -1.46
N SER A 28 10.96 4.68 -1.59
CA SER A 28 10.13 5.86 -1.86
C SER A 28 9.41 5.74 -3.21
N ALA A 29 10.12 5.31 -4.26
CA ALA A 29 9.52 5.11 -5.59
C ALA A 29 8.35 4.11 -5.56
N ALA A 30 8.46 3.04 -4.78
CA ALA A 30 7.38 2.06 -4.63
C ALA A 30 6.21 2.61 -3.79
N VAL A 31 6.50 3.22 -2.63
CA VAL A 31 5.46 3.74 -1.72
C VAL A 31 4.66 4.88 -2.36
N GLU A 32 5.31 5.80 -3.06
CA GLU A 32 4.64 6.97 -3.65
C GLU A 32 3.59 6.58 -4.68
N VAL A 33 3.86 5.59 -5.52
CA VAL A 33 2.89 5.11 -6.53
C VAL A 33 1.67 4.48 -5.87
N LEU A 34 1.85 3.70 -4.80
CA LEU A 34 0.75 3.08 -4.06
C LEU A 34 -0.10 4.14 -3.33
N ARG A 35 0.55 5.15 -2.75
CA ARG A 35 -0.15 6.30 -2.15
C ARG A 35 -0.91 7.10 -3.21
N ALA A 36 -0.30 7.35 -4.37
CA ALA A 36 -0.95 8.01 -5.48
C ALA A 36 -2.17 7.21 -6.00
N ALA A 37 -2.07 5.87 -6.08
CA ALA A 37 -3.19 5.03 -6.46
C ALA A 37 -4.37 5.14 -5.48
N ASN A 38 -4.09 5.15 -4.17
CA ASN A 38 -5.12 5.37 -3.14
C ASN A 38 -5.75 6.77 -3.28
N LEU A 39 -4.93 7.80 -3.49
CA LEU A 39 -5.39 9.18 -3.67
C LEU A 39 -6.30 9.32 -4.90
N LEU A 40 -5.88 8.76 -6.04
CA LEU A 40 -6.64 8.82 -7.29
C LEU A 40 -7.94 8.01 -7.26
N ALA A 41 -7.98 6.94 -6.45
CA ALA A 41 -9.16 6.09 -6.30
C ALA A 41 -10.17 6.63 -5.28
N ASP A 42 -9.84 7.69 -4.55
CA ASP A 42 -10.62 8.26 -3.44
C ASP A 42 -11.04 7.20 -2.39
N ARG A 43 -10.24 6.15 -2.27
CA ARG A 43 -10.43 5.05 -1.31
C ARG A 43 -9.13 4.30 -1.09
N THR A 44 -9.02 3.60 0.03
CA THR A 44 -7.86 2.76 0.32
C THR A 44 -7.92 1.48 -0.51
N LEU A 45 -7.17 1.42 -1.61
CA LEU A 45 -6.92 0.19 -2.38
C LEU A 45 -5.81 -0.64 -1.73
N TYR A 46 -4.76 0.04 -1.25
CA TYR A 46 -3.57 -0.54 -0.64
C TYR A 46 -3.43 -0.07 0.82
N ASP A 47 -3.39 -1.02 1.75
CA ASP A 47 -3.04 -0.80 3.15
C ASP A 47 -1.54 -1.02 3.33
N ILE A 48 -0.78 0.08 3.46
CA ILE A 48 0.68 0.08 3.48
C ILE A 48 1.17 0.08 4.93
N GLN A 49 2.00 -0.90 5.29
CA GLN A 49 2.63 -1.00 6.60
C GLN A 49 4.14 -0.90 6.48
N HIS A 50 4.77 -0.14 7.37
CA HIS A 50 6.21 -0.01 7.49
C HIS A 50 6.66 -0.82 8.69
N ILE A 51 7.43 -1.87 8.43
CA ILE A 51 7.85 -2.85 9.44
C ILE A 51 9.35 -2.66 9.63
N PRO A 52 9.83 -2.19 10.79
CA PRO A 52 11.26 -2.13 11.05
C PRO A 52 11.86 -3.54 11.04
N GLY A 53 13.08 -3.67 10.52
CA GLY A 53 13.82 -4.94 10.49
C GLY A 53 14.33 -5.39 11.86
N GLU A 54 14.32 -4.51 12.85
CA GLU A 54 14.59 -4.85 14.24
C GLU A 54 13.30 -5.26 14.96
N GLY A 55 13.33 -6.49 15.46
CA GLY A 55 12.31 -7.14 16.29
C GLY A 55 12.92 -8.33 17.01
#